data_AF-A0A2G6EYI8-F1
#
_entry.id   AF-A0A2G6EYI8-F1
#
_cell.length_a   1.000
_cell.length_b   1.000
_cell.length_c   1.000
_cell.angle_alpha   90.00
_cell.angle_beta   90.00
_cell.angle_gamma   90.00
#
_symmetry.space_group_name_H-M   'P 1'
#
loop_
_entity.id
_entity.type
_entity.pdbx_description
1 polymer ?
#
loop_
_entity_poly.entity_id
_entity_poly.type
_entity_poly.pdbx_seq_one_letter_code
_entity_poly.pdbx_strand_id
1 'polypeptide(L)'
;MNYEKLRAKNLYAEHKSPKEIAKILGKSEGTVYRWIKENKEEFEEARKLAEITTDDMGAILDGAHKKMLLKILENPSELKNPKVADAFIKIANVIEKIDLKSEREKEAKKKEEVEERGVLIVDDIKEEKNDKETNRTDNT
;
A
#
# COMPACT_ATOMS: atom_id res chain seq x y z
N MET A 1 -7.13 -26.67 -13.78
CA MET A 1 -7.83 -25.47 -14.31
C MET A 1 -7.36 -25.24 -15.75
N ASN A 2 -8.26 -24.99 -16.71
CA ASN A 2 -7.89 -24.72 -18.10
C ASN A 2 -7.10 -23.39 -18.19
N TYR A 3 -5.98 -23.35 -18.93
CA TYR A 3 -5.13 -22.16 -19.09
C TYR A 3 -5.92 -20.92 -19.56
N GLU A 4 -6.88 -21.11 -20.46
CA GLU A 4 -7.72 -20.01 -20.96
C GLU A 4 -8.62 -19.41 -19.87
N LYS A 5 -9.14 -20.27 -18.98
CA LYS A 5 -9.96 -19.86 -17.83
C LYS A 5 -9.13 -19.12 -16.78
N LEU A 6 -7.89 -19.56 -16.54
CA LEU A 6 -6.95 -18.85 -15.67
C LEU A 6 -6.62 -17.47 -16.24
N ARG A 7 -6.37 -17.39 -17.54
CA ARG A 7 -6.12 -16.10 -18.21
C ARG A 7 -7.33 -15.18 -18.16
N ALA A 8 -8.54 -15.71 -18.35
CA ALA A 8 -9.78 -14.96 -18.17
C ALA A 8 -9.93 -14.41 -16.75
N LYS A 9 -9.57 -15.20 -15.73
CA LYS A 9 -9.59 -14.78 -14.33
C LYS A 9 -8.63 -13.62 -14.05
N ASN A 10 -7.40 -13.69 -14.56
CA ASN A 10 -6.43 -12.61 -14.40
C ASN A 10 -6.91 -11.33 -15.09
N LEU A 11 -7.45 -11.42 -16.32
CA LEU A 11 -8.00 -10.27 -17.02
C LEU A 11 -9.23 -9.66 -16.32
N TYR A 12 -10.05 -10.50 -15.66
CA TYR A 12 -11.15 -10.03 -14.84
C TYR A 12 -10.68 -9.29 -13.58
N ALA A 13 -9.61 -9.78 -12.95
CA ALA A 13 -8.97 -9.10 -11.83
C ALA A 13 -8.37 -7.74 -12.22
N GLU A 14 -7.94 -7.58 -13.48
CA GLU A 14 -7.54 -6.30 -14.09
C GLU A 14 -8.74 -5.40 -14.48
N HIS A 15 -9.95 -5.66 -13.98
CA HIS A 15 -11.19 -4.92 -14.26
C HIS A 15 -11.67 -4.93 -15.73
N LYS A 16 -11.21 -5.86 -16.56
CA LYS A 16 -11.70 -5.97 -17.94
C LYS A 16 -13.12 -6.53 -17.98
N SER A 17 -13.94 -5.96 -18.84
CA SER A 17 -15.30 -6.44 -19.07
C SER A 17 -15.28 -7.82 -19.74
N PRO A 18 -16.34 -8.64 -19.57
CA PRO A 18 -16.45 -9.93 -20.26
C PRO A 18 -16.29 -9.84 -21.78
N LYS A 19 -16.69 -8.71 -22.39
CA LYS A 19 -16.54 -8.43 -23.81
C LYS A 19 -15.07 -8.24 -24.21
N GLU A 20 -14.32 -7.47 -23.43
CA GLU A 20 -12.90 -7.25 -23.66
C GLU A 20 -12.10 -8.54 -23.45
N ILE A 21 -12.44 -9.30 -22.41
CA ILE A 21 -11.84 -10.62 -22.16
C ILE A 21 -12.09 -11.56 -23.34
N ALA A 22 -13.33 -11.60 -23.85
CA ALA A 22 -13.69 -12.40 -25.01
C ALA A 22 -12.88 -12.01 -26.26
N LYS A 23 -12.73 -10.70 -26.50
CA LYS A 23 -11.91 -10.16 -27.60
C LYS A 23 -10.42 -10.53 -27.45
N ILE A 24 -9.85 -10.41 -26.25
CA ILE A 24 -8.44 -10.72 -25.97
C ILE A 24 -8.16 -12.22 -26.11
N LEU A 25 -9.10 -13.07 -25.71
CA LEU A 25 -8.95 -14.52 -25.74
C LEU A 25 -9.40 -15.17 -27.05
N GLY A 26 -9.96 -14.41 -27.99
CA GLY A 26 -10.55 -14.95 -29.21
C GLY A 26 -11.71 -15.91 -28.93
N LYS A 27 -12.51 -15.65 -27.89
CA LYS A 27 -13.65 -16.48 -27.46
C LYS A 27 -14.97 -15.75 -27.67
N SER A 28 -16.07 -16.50 -27.66
CA SER A 28 -17.39 -15.89 -27.63
C SER A 28 -17.67 -15.26 -26.26
N GLU A 29 -18.38 -14.13 -26.24
CA GLU A 29 -18.82 -13.47 -24.99
C GLU A 29 -19.55 -14.46 -24.07
N GLY A 30 -20.46 -15.27 -24.64
CA GLY A 30 -21.22 -16.28 -23.88
C GLY A 30 -20.33 -17.31 -23.17
N THR A 31 -19.16 -17.64 -23.74
CA THR A 31 -18.20 -18.54 -23.07
C THR A 31 -17.60 -17.90 -21.83
N VAL A 32 -17.20 -16.63 -21.93
CA VAL A 32 -16.63 -15.86 -20.81
C VAL A 32 -17.68 -15.62 -19.74
N TYR A 33 -18.90 -15.22 -20.11
CA TYR A 33 -20.01 -15.07 -19.16
C TYR A 33 -20.32 -16.38 -18.42
N ARG A 34 -20.29 -17.52 -19.11
CA ARG A 34 -20.47 -18.83 -18.49
C ARG A 34 -19.36 -19.14 -17.48
N TRP A 35 -18.10 -18.90 -17.83
CA TRP A 35 -16.97 -19.12 -16.92
C TRP A 35 -17.07 -18.28 -15.65
N ILE A 36 -17.40 -16.99 -15.79
CA ILE A 36 -17.59 -16.09 -14.64
C ILE A 36 -18.78 -16.56 -13.80
N LYS A 37 -19.91 -16.91 -14.42
CA LYS A 37 -21.11 -17.37 -13.72
C LYS A 37 -20.86 -18.66 -12.92
N GLU A 38 -20.18 -19.63 -13.53
CA GLU A 38 -19.88 -20.92 -12.89
C GLU A 38 -18.82 -20.82 -11.78
N ASN A 39 -18.00 -19.76 -11.76
CA ASN A 39 -16.86 -19.60 -10.85
C ASN A 39 -16.83 -18.22 -10.22
N LYS A 40 -18.01 -17.71 -9.89
CA LYS A 40 -18.21 -16.33 -9.46
C LYS A 40 -17.32 -15.98 -8.27
N GLU A 41 -17.25 -16.85 -7.27
CA GLU A 41 -16.43 -16.64 -6.08
C GLU A 41 -14.94 -16.52 -6.43
N GLU A 42 -14.38 -17.44 -7.20
CA GLU A 42 -12.96 -17.38 -7.59
C GLU A 42 -12.60 -16.12 -8.40
N PHE A 43 -13.50 -15.65 -9.26
CA PHE A 43 -13.30 -14.44 -10.07
C PHE A 43 -13.39 -13.17 -9.22
N GLU A 44 -14.37 -13.10 -8.32
CA GLU A 44 -14.49 -11.98 -7.38
C GLU A 44 -13.34 -11.96 -6.36
N GLU A 45 -12.90 -13.11 -5.87
CA GLU A 45 -11.72 -13.20 -5.01
C GLU A 45 -10.46 -12.73 -5.72
N ALA A 46 -10.24 -13.15 -6.96
CA ALA A 46 -9.09 -12.69 -7.75
C ALA A 46 -9.12 -11.17 -7.93
N ARG A 47 -10.29 -10.58 -8.16
CA ARG A 47 -10.47 -9.13 -8.25
C ARG A 47 -10.18 -8.43 -6.92
N LYS A 48 -10.78 -8.91 -5.83
CA LYS A 48 -10.50 -8.37 -4.49
C LYS A 48 -9.02 -8.43 -4.15
N LEU A 49 -8.35 -9.54 -4.46
CA LEU A 49 -6.91 -9.70 -4.25
C LEU A 49 -6.07 -8.72 -5.10
N ALA A 50 -6.52 -8.38 -6.31
CA ALA A 50 -5.85 -7.39 -7.14
C ALA A 50 -6.05 -5.95 -6.64
N GLU A 51 -7.13 -5.68 -5.92
CA GLU A 51 -7.43 -4.38 -5.30
C GLU A 51 -6.66 -4.15 -3.99
N ILE A 52 -6.04 -5.18 -3.41
CA ILE A 52 -5.23 -5.06 -2.19
C ILE A 52 -3.98 -4.22 -2.48
N THR A 53 -3.80 -3.16 -1.70
CA THR A 53 -2.63 -2.30 -1.78
C THR A 53 -1.44 -2.86 -0.98
N THR A 54 -0.25 -2.27 -1.18
CA THR A 54 0.94 -2.65 -0.40
C THR A 54 0.76 -2.34 1.09
N ASP A 55 0.06 -1.24 1.42
CA ASP A 55 -0.28 -0.88 2.80
C ASP A 55 -1.28 -1.89 3.42
N ASP A 56 -2.29 -2.33 2.66
CA ASP A 56 -3.24 -3.37 3.12
C ASP A 56 -2.52 -4.70 3.42
N MET A 57 -1.57 -5.08 2.56
CA MET A 57 -0.71 -6.26 2.81
C MET A 57 0.14 -6.09 4.06
N GLY A 58 0.69 -4.89 4.29
CA GLY A 58 1.39 -4.55 5.53
C GLY A 58 0.52 -4.84 6.75
N ALA A 59 -0.69 -4.29 6.81
CA ALA A 59 -1.61 -4.48 7.92
C ALA A 59 -2.01 -5.96 8.15
N ILE A 60 -2.24 -6.72 7.07
CA ILE A 60 -2.57 -8.15 7.16
C ILE A 60 -1.40 -8.95 7.73
N LEU A 61 -0.18 -8.71 7.23
CA LEU A 61 1.03 -9.37 7.72
C LEU A 61 1.29 -9.03 9.18
N ASP A 62 1.08 -7.77 9.57
CA ASP A 62 1.23 -7.28 10.94
C ASP A 62 0.28 -8.00 11.90
N GLY A 63 -0.99 -8.16 11.50
CA GLY A 63 -1.97 -8.91 12.27
C GLY A 63 -1.62 -10.40 12.42
N ALA A 64 -1.14 -11.03 11.35
CA ALA A 64 -0.67 -12.42 11.38
C ALA A 64 0.57 -12.58 12.28
N HIS A 65 1.52 -11.65 12.19
CA HIS A 65 2.74 -11.63 12.99
C HIS A 65 2.42 -11.46 14.48
N LYS A 66 1.48 -10.58 14.85
CA LYS A 66 0.99 -10.40 16.22
C LYS A 66 0.34 -11.67 16.78
N LYS A 67 -0.47 -12.37 15.99
CA LYS A 67 -1.05 -13.66 16.41
C LYS A 67 0.01 -14.73 16.63
N MET A 68 1.02 -14.78 15.78
CA MET A 68 2.15 -15.70 15.91
C MET A 68 2.97 -15.40 17.17
N LEU A 69 3.22 -14.12 17.46
CA LEU A 69 3.83 -13.65 18.71
C LEU A 69 3.06 -14.12 19.94
N LEU A 70 1.73 -13.93 19.97
CA LEU A 70 0.89 -14.36 21.09
C LEU A 70 0.97 -15.87 21.30
N LYS A 71 0.93 -16.67 20.22
CA LYS A 71 1.09 -18.12 20.31
C LYS A 71 2.47 -18.52 20.88
N ILE A 72 3.52 -17.82 20.49
CA ILE A 72 4.87 -18.03 21.02
C ILE A 72 4.95 -17.63 22.49
N LEU A 73 4.26 -16.58 22.93
CA LEU A 73 4.21 -16.19 24.34
C LEU A 73 3.50 -17.24 25.20
N GLU A 74 2.42 -17.83 24.69
CA GLU A 74 1.72 -18.94 25.34
C GLU A 74 2.58 -20.21 25.42
N ASN A 75 3.40 -20.47 24.39
CA ASN A 75 4.33 -21.59 24.38
C ASN A 75 5.69 -21.21 23.75
N PRO A 76 6.64 -20.70 24.56
CA PRO A 76 7.95 -20.26 24.07
C PRO A 76 8.77 -21.36 23.38
N SER A 77 8.43 -22.62 23.66
CA SER A 77 9.06 -23.80 23.04
C SER A 77 8.86 -23.85 21.52
N GLU A 78 7.82 -23.20 20.98
CA GLU A 78 7.56 -23.11 19.53
C GLU A 78 8.74 -22.49 18.77
N LEU A 79 9.48 -21.56 19.39
CA LEU A 79 10.69 -20.95 18.80
C LEU A 79 11.86 -21.94 18.64
N LYS A 80 11.85 -23.06 19.36
CA LYS A 80 12.87 -24.11 19.17
C LYS A 80 12.72 -24.80 17.81
N ASN A 81 11.54 -24.70 17.19
CA ASN A 81 11.36 -25.19 15.84
C ASN A 81 11.98 -24.18 14.84
N PRO A 82 13.05 -24.56 14.13
CA PRO A 82 13.77 -23.64 13.24
C PRO A 82 12.88 -23.11 12.11
N LYS A 83 11.87 -23.88 11.67
CA LYS A 83 10.93 -23.41 10.63
C LYS A 83 10.02 -22.29 11.14
N VAL A 84 9.60 -22.39 12.40
CA VAL A 84 8.74 -21.38 13.04
C VAL A 84 9.56 -20.12 13.27
N ALA A 85 10.78 -20.23 13.80
CA ALA A 85 11.68 -19.09 14.00
C ALA A 85 12.06 -18.39 12.69
N ASP A 86 12.38 -19.15 11.64
CA ASP A 86 12.72 -18.61 10.32
C ASP A 86 11.51 -17.90 9.67
N ALA A 87 10.33 -18.50 9.71
CA ALA A 87 9.10 -17.87 9.21
C ALA A 87 8.79 -16.58 9.96
N PHE A 88 8.98 -16.57 11.28
CA PHE A 88 8.77 -15.41 12.14
C PHE A 88 9.66 -14.23 11.71
N ILE A 89 10.97 -14.48 11.58
CA ILE A 89 11.95 -13.47 11.14
C ILE A 89 11.62 -12.96 9.73
N LYS A 90 11.24 -13.86 8.80
CA LYS A 90 10.89 -13.48 7.43
C LYS A 90 9.71 -12.53 7.36
N ILE A 91 8.66 -12.79 8.13
CA ILE A 91 7.48 -11.92 8.17
C ILE A 91 7.87 -10.55 8.73
N ALA A 92 8.66 -10.50 9.81
CA ALA A 92 9.17 -9.25 10.38
C ALA A 92 9.92 -8.41 9.34
N ASN A 93 10.85 -9.03 8.59
CA ASN A 93 11.64 -8.34 7.57
C ASN A 93 10.80 -7.83 6.38
N VAL A 94 9.71 -8.54 6.04
CA VAL A 94 8.81 -8.09 4.96
C VAL A 94 8.00 -6.88 5.42
N ILE A 95 7.49 -6.89 6.65
CA ILE A 95 6.77 -5.75 7.24
C ILE A 95 7.66 -4.50 7.24
N GLU A 96 8.89 -4.61 7.75
CA GLU A 96 9.85 -3.49 7.76
C GLU A 96 10.10 -2.91 6.35
N LYS A 97 10.24 -3.79 5.34
CA LYS A 97 10.43 -3.35 3.95
C LYS A 97 9.19 -2.65 3.38
N ILE A 98 7.99 -3.11 3.75
CA ILE A 98 6.73 -2.48 3.34
C ILE A 98 6.63 -1.08 3.94
N ASP A 99 6.93 -0.92 5.23
CA ASP A 99 6.91 0.37 5.92
C ASP A 99 7.89 1.36 5.28
N LEU A 100 9.14 0.95 5.08
CA LEU A 100 10.17 1.76 4.41
C LEU A 100 9.75 2.19 3.01
N LYS A 101 9.07 1.32 2.26
CA LYS A 101 8.57 1.64 0.92
C LYS A 101 7.42 2.64 0.99
N SER A 102 6.47 2.44 1.91
CA SER A 102 5.33 3.34 2.12
C SER A 102 5.78 4.76 2.49
N GLU A 103 6.80 4.88 3.35
CA GLU A 103 7.40 6.16 3.72
C GLU A 103 8.04 6.88 2.51
N ARG A 104 8.85 6.16 1.73
CA ARG A 104 9.48 6.72 0.51
C ARG A 104 8.45 7.19 -0.51
N GLU A 105 7.37 6.43 -0.71
CA GLU A 105 6.29 6.83 -1.62
C GLU A 105 5.54 8.08 -1.13
N LYS A 106 5.32 8.20 0.18
CA LYS A 106 4.73 9.40 0.79
C LYS A 106 5.64 10.62 0.64
N GLU A 107 6.94 10.47 0.82
CA GLU A 107 7.93 11.54 0.62
C GLU A 107 8.04 11.97 -0.84
N ALA A 108 8.03 11.01 -1.78
CA ALA A 108 8.06 11.30 -3.21
C ALA A 108 6.83 12.09 -3.65
N LYS A 109 5.62 11.65 -3.24
CA LYS A 109 4.36 12.36 -3.53
C LYS A 109 4.35 13.78 -2.96
N LYS A 110 4.89 13.98 -1.75
CA LYS A 110 5.01 15.32 -1.16
C LYS A 110 5.96 16.22 -1.95
N LYS A 111 7.07 15.69 -2.46
CA LYS A 111 8.02 16.47 -3.28
C LYS A 111 7.40 16.87 -4.62
N GLU A 112 6.70 15.95 -5.29
CA GLU A 112 5.96 16.23 -6.52
C GLU A 112 4.87 17.30 -6.32
N GLU A 113 4.10 17.23 -5.22
CA GLU A 113 3.07 18.24 -4.91
C GLU A 113 3.66 19.62 -4.61
N VAL A 114 4.84 19.69 -3.99
CA VAL A 114 5.57 20.95 -3.73
C VAL A 114 6.15 21.54 -5.02
N GLU A 115 6.64 20.70 -5.94
CA GLU A 115 7.10 21.13 -7.26
C GLU A 115 5.95 21.64 -8.14
N GLU A 116 4.78 20.99 -8.12
CA GLU A 116 3.60 21.42 -8.87
C GLU A 116 2.97 22.71 -8.32
N ARG A 117 2.98 22.92 -7.00
CA ARG A 117 2.42 24.14 -6.39
C ARG A 117 3.32 25.37 -6.52
N GLY A 118 4.58 25.21 -6.93
CA GLY A 118 5.55 26.29 -7.06
C GLY A 118 5.98 26.84 -5.69
N VAL A 119 7.28 26.88 -5.44
CA VAL A 119 7.81 27.53 -4.23
C VAL A 119 7.72 29.05 -4.41
N LEU A 120 6.80 29.71 -3.70
CA LEU A 120 6.88 31.17 -3.50
C LEU A 120 8.08 31.44 -2.59
N ILE A 121 9.22 31.80 -3.19
CA ILE A 121 10.34 32.37 -2.46
C ILE A 121 9.90 33.77 -2.04
N VAL A 122 9.47 33.92 -0.80
CA VAL A 122 9.34 35.24 -0.18
C VAL A 122 10.75 35.65 0.18
N ASP A 123 11.37 36.51 -0.64
CA ASP A 123 12.62 37.17 -0.26
C ASP A 123 12.34 37.98 1.01
N ASP A 124 13.05 37.64 2.10
CA ASP A 124 13.06 38.42 3.33
C ASP A 124 13.54 39.85 3.01
N ILE A 125 12.60 40.77 2.87
CA ILE A 125 12.88 42.20 2.84
C ILE A 125 13.49 42.54 4.21
N LYS A 126 14.80 42.78 4.24
CA LYS A 126 15.48 43.34 5.40
C LYS A 126 14.88 44.72 5.67
N GLU A 127 13.96 44.82 6.62
CA GLU A 127 13.56 46.10 7.17
C GLU A 127 14.77 46.71 7.91
N GLU A 128 15.34 47.75 7.32
CA GLU A 128 16.30 48.63 7.98
C GLU A 128 15.62 49.21 9.23
N LYS A 129 16.20 48.91 10.39
CA LYS A 129 15.80 49.48 11.69
C LYS A 129 15.96 50.99 11.63
N ASN A 130 14.85 51.72 11.56
CA ASN A 130 14.83 53.15 11.84
C ASN A 130 14.86 53.35 13.36
N ASP A 131 16.02 53.73 13.87
CA ASP A 131 16.23 54.18 15.24
C ASP A 131 15.30 55.37 15.56
N LYS A 132 14.43 55.19 16.55
CA LYS A 132 13.83 56.31 17.29
C LYS A 132 13.92 56.01 18.78
N GLU A 133 14.86 56.71 19.40
CA GLU A 133 15.13 56.81 20.82
C GLU A 133 13.86 56.99 21.65
N THR A 134 13.53 56.00 22.48
CA THR A 134 12.63 56.16 23.62
C THR A 134 13.45 56.60 24.83
N ASN A 135 13.54 57.91 25.06
CA ASN A 135 13.89 58.44 26.37
C ASN A 135 12.64 58.40 27.27
N ARG A 136 12.63 57.48 28.25
CA ARG A 136 11.75 57.50 29.41
C ARG A 136 12.50 57.01 30.65
N THR A 137 12.74 57.94 31.57
CA THR A 137 13.02 57.76 33.01
C THR A 137 12.74 59.15 33.62
N ASP A 138 11.99 59.37 34.70
CA ASP A 138 11.49 58.49 35.75
C ASP A 138 10.31 59.13 36.49
N ASN A 139 9.64 58.27 37.26
CA ASN A 139 8.59 58.52 38.24
C ASN A 139 8.81 59.71 39.19
N THR A 140 7.69 60.33 39.61
CA THR A 140 7.39 60.55 41.03
C THR A 140 5.92 60.20 41.27
#